data_AF-A0A7C3U9V5-F1
#
_entry.id   AF-A0A7C3U9V5-F1
#
_cell.length_a   1.000
_cell.length_b   1.000
_cell.length_c   1.000
_cell.angle_alpha   90.00
_cell.angle_beta   90.00
_cell.angle_gamma   90.00
#
_symmetry.space_group_name_H-M   'P 1'
#
loop_
_entity.id
_entity.type
_entity.pdbx_description
1 polymer ?
#
loop_
_entity_poly.entity_id
_entity_poly.type
_entity_poly.pdbx_seq_one_letter_code
_entity_poly.pdbx_strand_id
1 'polypeptide(L)'
;MGVETAIILAAGYGTRLGLNCSKPLIEVGDKPIISWLVEKIIEAGIEKIYVVTNDLYYSDYQNWLNSIERNVTLINDGTRTNEERLGALRDLDLALSRAYNNNHQPTIVLLGDNVFEEGLSGIIEAYEKTTRTTIAVYDVGDLELEKRYGIVEIDENGQVSIF
;
A
#
# COMPACT_ATOMS: atom_id res chain seq x y z
N MET A 1 -8.23 -9.09 -16.39
CA MET A 1 -8.22 -8.01 -15.38
C MET A 1 -7.47 -6.83 -15.95
N GLY A 2 -7.99 -5.61 -15.78
CA GLY A 2 -7.33 -4.40 -16.25
C GLY A 2 -6.21 -3.90 -15.33
N VAL A 3 -6.17 -4.37 -14.07
CA VAL A 3 -5.16 -4.00 -13.08
C VAL A 3 -4.10 -5.10 -13.00
N GLU A 4 -2.88 -4.80 -13.41
CA GLU A 4 -1.76 -5.77 -13.43
C GLU A 4 -0.67 -5.47 -12.40
N THR A 5 -0.77 -4.35 -11.69
CA THR A 5 0.30 -3.86 -10.81
C THR A 5 -0.22 -3.37 -9.48
N ALA A 6 0.52 -3.69 -8.44
CA ALA A 6 0.35 -3.18 -7.10
C ALA A 6 1.61 -2.45 -6.63
N ILE A 7 1.41 -1.34 -5.92
CA ILE A 7 2.45 -0.61 -5.22
C ILE A 7 2.14 -0.62 -3.73
N ILE A 8 3.09 -1.08 -2.93
CA ILE A 8 3.05 -1.01 -1.46
C ILE A 8 3.97 0.12 -1.00
N LEU A 9 3.42 1.11 -0.32
CA LEU A 9 4.18 2.23 0.25
C LEU A 9 4.62 1.86 1.68
N ALA A 10 5.92 1.65 1.88
CA ALA A 10 6.50 1.11 3.10
C ALA A 10 7.73 1.91 3.62
N ALA A 11 7.98 3.10 3.09
CA ALA A 11 9.11 3.97 3.45
C ALA A 11 8.93 4.75 4.77
N GLY A 12 7.86 4.50 5.51
CA GLY A 12 7.57 5.17 6.78
C GLY A 12 8.55 4.81 7.90
N TYR A 13 8.93 5.80 8.71
CA TYR A 13 9.89 5.63 9.82
C TYR A 13 9.27 5.15 11.14
N GLY A 14 7.95 4.99 11.22
CA GLY A 14 7.30 4.39 12.40
C GLY A 14 7.51 5.14 13.72
N THR A 15 7.82 6.45 13.69
CA THR A 15 8.28 7.24 14.86
C THR A 15 7.32 7.25 16.05
N ARG A 16 6.03 6.94 15.84
CA ARG A 16 5.03 6.83 16.91
C ARG A 16 5.12 5.53 17.72
N LEU A 17 5.66 4.46 17.13
CA LEU A 17 5.77 3.15 17.76
C LEU A 17 7.09 2.98 18.56
N GLY A 18 8.09 3.83 18.32
CA GLY A 18 9.38 3.76 19.01
C GLY A 18 10.16 2.46 18.75
N LEU A 19 9.82 1.75 17.68
CA LEU A 19 10.48 0.50 17.28
C LEU A 19 11.68 0.78 16.39
N ASN A 20 12.74 -0.02 16.54
CA ASN A 20 13.92 0.02 15.66
C ASN A 20 13.71 -0.81 14.37
N CYS A 21 12.48 -0.89 13.88
CA CYS A 21 12.15 -1.62 12.66
C CYS A 21 11.03 -0.91 11.88
N SER A 22 10.94 -1.22 10.58
CA SER A 22 9.84 -0.75 9.74
C SER A 22 8.53 -1.43 10.15
N LYS A 23 7.47 -0.64 10.34
CA LYS A 23 6.15 -1.16 10.78
C LYS A 23 5.60 -2.29 9.91
N PRO A 24 5.68 -2.25 8.55
CA PRO A 24 5.23 -3.36 7.70
C PRO A 24 5.97 -4.69 7.91
N LEU A 25 7.17 -4.67 8.50
CA LEU A 25 7.95 -5.86 8.81
C LEU A 25 7.62 -6.47 10.19
N ILE A 26 6.74 -5.85 10.97
CA ILE A 26 6.27 -6.41 12.24
C ILE A 26 5.43 -7.66 11.95
N GLU A 27 5.68 -8.73 12.70
CA GLU A 27 4.91 -9.96 12.65
C GLU A 27 3.51 -9.79 13.25
N VAL A 28 2.50 -10.22 12.50
CA VAL A 28 1.11 -10.32 12.96
C VAL A 28 0.64 -11.74 12.63
N GLY A 29 0.39 -12.53 13.67
CA GLY A 29 0.16 -13.97 13.50
C GLY A 29 1.48 -14.70 13.21
N ASP A 30 1.58 -15.32 12.04
CA ASP A 30 2.70 -16.16 11.62
C ASP A 30 3.63 -15.51 10.57
N LYS A 31 3.34 -14.28 10.13
CA LYS A 31 4.15 -13.58 9.12
C LYS A 31 4.09 -12.05 9.29
N PRO A 32 5.03 -11.31 8.68
CA PRO A 32 5.00 -9.85 8.64
C PRO A 32 3.74 -9.28 7.97
N ILE A 33 3.31 -8.07 8.38
CA ILE A 33 2.17 -7.37 7.77
C ILE A 33 2.30 -7.31 6.24
N ILE A 34 3.48 -6.97 5.73
CA ILE A 34 3.71 -6.88 4.29
C ILE A 34 3.52 -8.22 3.55
N SER A 35 3.80 -9.36 4.21
CA SER A 35 3.56 -10.68 3.60
C SER A 35 2.07 -10.95 3.41
N TRP A 36 1.22 -10.55 4.36
CA TRP A 36 -0.23 -10.63 4.22
C TRP A 36 -0.74 -9.78 3.04
N LEU A 37 -0.18 -8.59 2.86
CA LEU A 37 -0.52 -7.73 1.71
C LEU A 37 -0.11 -8.36 0.38
N VAL A 38 1.11 -8.91 0.30
CA VAL A 38 1.60 -9.60 -0.91
C VAL A 38 0.71 -10.79 -1.28
N GLU A 39 0.29 -11.60 -0.31
CA GLU A 39 -0.62 -12.73 -0.54
C GLU A 39 -1.95 -12.25 -1.13
N LYS A 40 -2.58 -11.23 -0.54
CA LYS A 40 -3.84 -10.67 -1.04
C LYS A 40 -3.73 -10.10 -2.46
N ILE A 41 -2.59 -9.48 -2.79
CA ILE A 41 -2.32 -8.97 -4.15
C ILE A 41 -2.26 -10.13 -5.15
N ILE A 42 -1.57 -11.22 -4.80
CA ILE A 42 -1.45 -12.40 -5.65
C ILE A 42 -2.80 -13.11 -5.81
N GLU A 43 -3.55 -13.27 -4.72
CA GLU A 43 -4.89 -13.85 -4.74
C GLU A 43 -5.85 -13.06 -5.63
N ALA A 44 -5.65 -11.74 -5.71
CA ALA A 44 -6.39 -10.86 -6.62
C ALA A 44 -5.95 -10.94 -8.09
N GLY A 45 -4.95 -11.78 -8.41
CA GLY A 45 -4.46 -11.99 -9.77
C GLY A 45 -3.46 -10.93 -10.27
N ILE A 46 -2.88 -10.13 -9.36
CA ILE A 46 -1.92 -9.10 -9.73
C ILE A 46 -0.50 -9.66 -9.71
N GLU A 47 0.20 -9.55 -10.84
CA GLU A 47 1.52 -10.18 -11.04
C GLU A 47 2.70 -9.27 -10.69
N LYS A 48 2.57 -7.95 -10.91
CA LYS A 48 3.67 -6.99 -10.74
C LYS A 48 3.52 -6.29 -9.39
N ILE A 49 4.41 -6.59 -8.45
CA ILE A 49 4.38 -6.01 -7.10
C ILE A 49 5.63 -5.17 -6.87
N TYR A 50 5.43 -3.90 -6.54
CA TYR A 50 6.50 -2.98 -6.16
C TYR A 50 6.35 -2.59 -4.70
N VAL A 51 7.45 -2.61 -3.95
CA VAL A 51 7.49 -2.15 -2.56
C VAL A 51 8.47 -1.00 -2.46
N VAL A 52 7.99 0.16 -2.04
CA VAL A 52 8.84 1.34 -1.80
C VAL A 52 9.23 1.37 -0.33
N THR A 53 10.53 1.41 -0.05
CA THR A 53 11.07 1.55 1.29
C THR A 53 12.19 2.59 1.31
N ASN A 54 12.66 2.94 2.50
CA ASN A 54 13.76 3.87 2.69
C ASN A 54 15.11 3.15 2.80
N ASP A 55 16.20 3.91 2.70
CA ASP A 55 17.56 3.37 2.73
C ASP A 55 17.90 2.77 4.10
N LEU A 56 17.32 3.30 5.18
CA LEU A 56 17.52 2.81 6.55
C LEU A 56 17.03 1.36 6.71
N TYR A 57 15.86 1.02 6.17
CA TYR A 57 15.27 -0.32 6.31
C TYR A 57 15.45 -1.21 5.07
N TYR A 58 16.11 -0.72 4.02
CA TYR A 58 16.21 -1.44 2.74
C TYR A 58 16.78 -2.86 2.89
N SER A 59 17.82 -3.04 3.73
CA SER A 59 18.41 -4.36 3.99
C SER A 59 17.43 -5.33 4.66
N ASP A 60 16.55 -4.84 5.53
CA ASP A 60 15.55 -5.66 6.21
C ASP A 60 14.50 -6.15 5.22
N TYR A 61 14.08 -5.29 4.28
CA TYR A 61 13.20 -5.68 3.18
C TYR A 61 13.88 -6.66 2.20
N GLN A 62 15.20 -6.57 1.98
CA GLN A 62 15.91 -7.57 1.20
C GLN A 62 15.92 -8.94 1.89
N ASN A 63 16.12 -8.97 3.21
CA ASN A 63 16.05 -10.20 4.00
C ASN A 63 14.63 -10.81 3.97
N TRP A 64 13.61 -9.96 4.14
CA TRP A 64 12.22 -10.37 3.97
C TRP A 64 11.94 -10.92 2.57
N LEU A 65 12.40 -10.23 1.52
CA LEU A 65 12.21 -10.68 0.14
C LEU A 65 12.85 -12.05 -0.10
N ASN A 66 14.05 -12.28 0.43
CA ASN A 66 14.71 -13.59 0.35
C ASN A 66 13.97 -14.70 1.11
N SER A 67 13.13 -14.34 2.10
CA SER A 67 12.31 -15.29 2.85
C SER A 67 11.01 -15.66 2.14
N ILE A 68 10.60 -14.90 1.12
CA ILE A 68 9.39 -15.16 0.35
C ILE A 68 9.75 -15.60 -1.07
N GLU A 69 9.22 -16.74 -1.51
CA GLU A 69 9.40 -17.21 -2.90
C GLU A 69 8.40 -16.50 -3.83
N ARG A 70 8.50 -15.16 -3.95
CA ARG A 70 7.56 -14.32 -4.71
C ARG A 70 8.27 -13.25 -5.53
N ASN A 71 7.67 -12.86 -6.65
CA ASN A 71 8.19 -11.84 -7.54
C ASN A 71 7.80 -10.43 -7.06
N VAL A 72 8.62 -9.86 -6.19
CA VAL A 72 8.45 -8.49 -5.66
C VAL A 72 9.69 -7.66 -6.01
N THR A 73 9.46 -6.45 -6.51
CA THR A 73 10.54 -5.48 -6.80
C THR A 73 10.63 -4.45 -5.67
N LEU A 74 11.79 -4.38 -5.00
CA LEU A 74 12.07 -3.36 -4.01
C LEU A 74 12.55 -2.06 -4.68
N ILE A 75 12.07 -0.93 -4.17
CA ILE A 75 12.47 0.42 -4.57
C ILE A 75 12.97 1.14 -3.32
N ASN A 76 14.22 1.57 -3.36
CA ASN A 76 14.81 2.41 -2.32
C ASN A 76 14.58 3.89 -2.68
N ASP A 77 13.92 4.64 -1.79
CA ASP A 77 13.68 6.08 -1.97
C ASP A 77 14.92 6.96 -1.69
N GLY A 78 15.98 6.37 -1.10
CA GLY A 78 17.25 7.00 -0.79
C GLY A 78 17.28 7.82 0.51
N THR A 79 16.16 7.92 1.23
CA THR A 79 16.08 8.65 2.51
C THR A 79 16.62 7.81 3.65
N ARG A 80 17.25 8.46 4.64
CA ARG A 80 17.85 7.75 5.80
C ARG A 80 17.24 8.17 7.13
N THR A 81 16.57 9.32 7.16
CA THR A 81 15.96 9.88 8.35
C THR A 81 14.51 10.29 8.10
N ASN A 82 13.74 10.39 9.18
CA ASN A 82 12.35 10.81 9.09
C ASN A 82 12.19 12.25 8.60
N GLU A 83 13.19 13.10 8.82
CA GLU A 83 13.21 14.50 8.38
C GLU A 83 13.42 14.63 6.87
N GLU A 84 14.14 13.66 6.27
CA GLU A 84 14.40 13.58 4.83
C GLU A 84 13.27 12.90 4.04
N ARG A 85 12.28 12.32 4.72
CA ARG A 85 11.23 11.51 4.09
C ARG A 85 10.56 12.26 2.93
N LEU A 86 10.37 11.58 1.81
CA LEU A 86 9.75 12.18 0.63
C LEU A 86 8.23 12.34 0.79
N GLY A 87 7.63 11.42 1.54
CA GLY A 87 6.19 11.32 1.74
C GLY A 87 5.52 10.48 0.65
N ALA A 88 4.35 9.92 1.01
CA ALA A 88 3.65 8.91 0.22
C ALA A 88 3.43 9.26 -1.25
N LEU A 89 3.15 10.54 -1.56
CA LEU A 89 2.93 10.97 -2.96
C LEU A 89 4.21 10.92 -3.80
N ARG A 90 5.37 11.30 -3.22
CA ARG A 90 6.66 11.25 -3.94
C ARG A 90 7.17 9.81 -4.04
N ASP A 91 6.91 8.99 -3.03
CA ASP A 91 7.21 7.55 -3.06
C ASP A 91 6.38 6.85 -4.14
N LEU A 92 5.10 7.21 -4.27
CA LEU A 92 4.21 6.72 -5.32
C LEU A 92 4.69 7.15 -6.71
N ASP A 93 5.04 8.43 -6.89
CA ASP A 93 5.58 8.95 -8.15
C ASP A 93 6.87 8.22 -8.57
N LEU A 94 7.78 7.99 -7.61
CA LEU A 94 8.99 7.20 -7.82
C LEU A 94 8.65 5.77 -8.26
N ALA A 95 7.70 5.11 -7.60
CA ALA A 95 7.29 3.75 -7.95
C ALA A 95 6.65 3.65 -9.32
N LEU A 96 5.74 4.57 -9.66
CA LEU A 96 5.10 4.61 -10.98
C LEU A 96 6.13 4.87 -12.08
N SER A 97 7.08 5.78 -11.84
CA SER A 97 8.19 6.04 -12.75
C SER A 97 9.02 4.78 -13.02
N ARG A 98 9.31 3.99 -11.97
CA ARG A 98 10.05 2.72 -12.08
C ARG A 98 9.24 1.62 -12.75
N ALA A 99 7.95 1.53 -12.47
CA ALA A 99 7.08 0.49 -13.00
C ALA A 99 6.79 0.66 -14.49
N TYR A 100 6.66 1.91 -14.95
CA TYR A 100 6.11 2.20 -16.28
C TYR A 100 6.91 3.18 -17.14
N ASN A 101 8.09 3.63 -16.70
CA ASN A 101 8.86 4.67 -17.38
C ASN A 101 7.99 5.91 -17.70
N ASN A 102 7.22 6.36 -16.72
CA ASN A 102 6.28 7.50 -16.80
C ASN A 102 5.04 7.28 -17.70
N ASN A 103 4.74 6.04 -18.09
CA ASN A 103 3.43 5.73 -18.66
C ASN A 103 2.39 5.49 -17.56
N HIS A 104 1.11 5.71 -17.89
CA HIS A 104 0.02 5.45 -16.96
C HIS A 104 -0.61 4.09 -17.24
N GLN A 105 -0.73 3.28 -16.20
CA GLN A 105 -1.44 2.01 -16.22
C GLN A 105 -2.28 1.89 -14.94
N PRO A 106 -3.43 1.19 -14.98
CA PRO A 106 -4.21 0.91 -13.79
C PRO A 106 -3.36 0.23 -12.71
N THR A 107 -3.29 0.86 -11.54
CA THR A 107 -2.41 0.44 -10.44
C THR A 107 -3.20 0.49 -9.14
N ILE A 108 -3.12 -0.58 -8.34
CA ILE A 108 -3.61 -0.53 -6.97
C ILE A 108 -2.49 -0.05 -6.05
N VAL A 109 -2.81 0.85 -5.12
CA VAL A 109 -1.87 1.38 -4.15
C VAL A 109 -2.32 0.99 -2.75
N LEU A 110 -1.40 0.42 -1.98
CA LEU A 110 -1.63 -0.03 -0.61
C LEU A 110 -0.61 0.64 0.31
N LEU A 111 -1.04 1.09 1.50
CA LEU A 111 -0.09 1.46 2.54
C LEU A 111 0.39 0.18 3.22
N GLY A 112 1.71 0.07 3.44
CA GLY A 112 2.34 -1.15 3.92
C GLY A 112 1.95 -1.58 5.34
N ASP A 113 1.28 -0.72 6.09
CA ASP A 113 0.84 -0.99 7.46
C ASP A 113 -0.67 -1.27 7.58
N ASN A 114 -1.38 -1.41 6.46
CA ASN A 114 -2.78 -1.84 6.46
C ASN A 114 -2.88 -3.33 6.77
N VAL A 115 -3.84 -3.67 7.63
CA VAL A 115 -4.25 -5.04 7.95
C VAL A 115 -5.76 -5.10 7.80
N PHE A 116 -6.26 -6.01 6.98
CA PHE A 116 -7.69 -6.16 6.68
C PHE A 116 -7.98 -7.61 6.29
N GLU A 117 -9.21 -8.07 6.50
CA GLU A 117 -9.60 -9.46 6.23
C GLU A 117 -10.05 -9.64 4.78
N GLU A 118 -10.69 -8.62 4.22
CA GLU A 118 -11.27 -8.63 2.89
C GLU A 118 -10.21 -8.82 1.78
N GLY A 119 -10.64 -9.36 0.63
CA GLY A 119 -9.83 -9.45 -0.58
C GLY A 119 -9.86 -8.15 -1.40
N LEU A 120 -9.01 -8.07 -2.42
CA LEU A 120 -8.94 -6.89 -3.30
C LEU A 120 -9.88 -6.97 -4.51
N SER A 121 -10.59 -8.09 -4.71
CA SER A 121 -11.49 -8.27 -5.87
C SER A 121 -12.57 -7.19 -5.95
N GLY A 122 -13.19 -6.82 -4.82
CA GLY A 122 -14.27 -5.84 -4.79
C GLY A 122 -13.86 -4.45 -5.30
N ILE A 123 -12.68 -3.96 -4.89
CA ILE A 123 -12.17 -2.67 -5.38
C ILE A 123 -11.73 -2.73 -6.85
N ILE A 124 -11.16 -3.86 -7.27
CA ILE A 124 -10.79 -4.08 -8.68
C ILE A 124 -12.04 -4.09 -9.56
N GLU A 125 -13.10 -4.80 -9.18
CA GLU A 125 -14.38 -4.83 -9.89
C GLU A 125 -15.05 -3.45 -9.94
N ALA A 126 -14.99 -2.69 -8.85
CA ALA A 126 -15.52 -1.32 -8.80
C ALA A 126 -14.76 -0.38 -9.75
N TYR A 127 -13.43 -0.51 -9.79
CA TYR A 127 -12.59 0.21 -10.75
C TYR A 127 -12.93 -0.20 -12.19
N GLU A 128 -13.04 -1.50 -12.50
CA GLU A 128 -13.33 -1.97 -13.86
C GLU A 128 -14.69 -1.49 -14.39
N LYS A 129 -15.68 -1.29 -13.51
CA LYS A 129 -17.01 -0.75 -13.88
C LYS A 129 -16.96 0.74 -14.23
N THR A 130 -16.09 1.51 -13.60
CA THR A 130 -16.10 2.98 -13.70
C THR A 130 -14.92 3.55 -14.46
N THR A 131 -13.78 2.85 -14.47
CA THR A 131 -12.47 3.31 -14.93
C THR A 131 -12.02 4.62 -14.28
N ARG A 132 -12.53 4.91 -13.08
CA ARG A 132 -12.22 6.13 -12.30
C ARG A 132 -11.44 5.76 -11.05
N THR A 133 -10.68 6.73 -10.53
CA THR A 133 -10.01 6.58 -9.23
C THR A 133 -11.01 6.09 -8.20
N THR A 134 -10.71 4.94 -7.62
CA THR A 134 -11.55 4.24 -6.66
C THR A 134 -10.77 4.12 -5.36
N ILE A 135 -11.40 4.48 -4.25
CA ILE A 135 -10.83 4.32 -2.90
C ILE A 135 -11.62 3.26 -2.13
N ALA A 136 -10.92 2.46 -1.33
CA ALA A 136 -11.56 1.60 -0.35
C ALA A 136 -11.97 2.44 0.85
N VAL A 137 -13.17 2.19 1.37
CA VAL A 137 -13.71 2.83 2.57
C VAL A 137 -14.06 1.75 3.57
N TYR A 138 -13.91 2.05 4.85
CA TYR A 138 -14.25 1.14 5.94
C TYR A 138 -15.28 1.80 6.84
N ASP A 139 -16.40 1.11 7.08
CA ASP A 139 -17.39 1.55 8.05
C ASP A 139 -16.88 1.23 9.46
N VAL A 140 -16.42 2.28 10.15
CA VAL A 140 -15.89 2.18 11.52
C VAL A 140 -16.98 1.84 12.53
N GLY A 141 -18.26 2.05 12.20
CA GLY A 141 -19.40 1.75 13.07
C GLY A 141 -19.51 2.62 14.33
N ASP A 142 -18.58 3.58 14.53
CA ASP A 142 -18.54 4.48 15.67
C ASP A 142 -18.16 5.90 15.24
N LEU A 143 -19.12 6.82 15.35
CA LEU A 143 -18.96 8.23 15.00
C LEU A 143 -17.96 8.96 15.92
N GLU A 144 -17.69 8.47 17.14
CA GLU A 144 -16.70 9.11 18.03
C GLU A 144 -15.26 8.89 17.54
N LEU A 145 -15.04 7.88 16.69
CA LEU A 145 -13.76 7.62 16.06
C LEU A 145 -13.50 8.53 14.85
N GLU A 146 -14.49 9.32 14.41
CA GLU A 146 -14.35 10.22 13.25
C GLU A 146 -13.12 11.12 13.32
N LYS A 147 -12.81 11.62 14.53
CA LYS A 147 -11.68 12.53 14.77
C LYS A 147 -10.30 11.91 14.52
N ARG A 148 -10.23 10.59 14.33
CA ARG A 148 -8.98 9.83 14.14
C ARG A 148 -8.76 9.41 12.69
N TYR A 149 -9.77 9.56 11.82
CA TYR A 149 -9.76 9.10 10.44
C TYR A 149 -10.12 10.25 9.48
N GLY A 150 -9.82 10.05 8.19
CA GLY A 150 -10.41 10.88 7.15
C GLY A 150 -11.85 10.43 6.93
N ILE A 151 -12.80 11.37 6.95
CA ILE A 151 -14.22 11.07 6.75
C ILE A 151 -14.58 11.34 5.30
N VAL A 152 -15.29 10.39 4.71
CA VAL A 152 -15.77 10.47 3.34
C VAL A 152 -17.27 10.44 3.33
N GLU A 153 -17.88 11.35 2.59
CA GLU A 153 -19.30 11.26 2.26
C GLU A 153 -19.45 10.60 0.91
N ILE A 154 -20.44 9.71 0.80
CA ILE A 154 -20.72 8.93 -0.40
C ILE A 154 -22.17 9.18 -0.78
N ASP A 155 -22.41 9.50 -2.05
CA ASP A 155 -23.77 9.68 -2.57
C ASP A 155 -24.49 8.34 -2.82
N GLU A 156 -25.76 8.43 -3.22
CA GLU A 156 -26.61 7.26 -3.53
C GLU A 156 -26.05 6.36 -4.66
N ASN A 157 -25.12 6.87 -5.46
CA ASN A 157 -24.49 6.16 -6.57
C ASN A 157 -23.11 5.59 -6.19
N GLY A 158 -22.69 5.72 -4.93
CA GLY A 158 -21.38 5.26 -4.48
C GLY A 158 -20.22 6.20 -4.83
N GLN A 159 -20.50 7.45 -5.22
CA GLN A 159 -19.45 8.44 -5.53
C GLN A 159 -19.10 9.26 -4.30
N VAL A 160 -17.80 9.50 -4.11
CA VAL A 160 -17.29 10.36 -3.04
C VAL A 160 -17.67 11.81 -3.33
N SER A 161 -18.46 12.42 -2.45
CA SER A 161 -18.88 13.83 -2.55
C SER A 161 -17.99 14.77 -1.71
N ILE A 162 -17.43 14.27 -0.60
CA ILE A 162 -16.56 15.02 0.33
C ILE A 162 -15.42 14.09 0.81
N PHE A 163 -14.20 14.63 0.90
CA PHE A 163 -13.00 14.01 1.45
C PHE A 163 -12.16 15.04 2.21
#